data_AF-A0A511V9E1-F1
#
_entry.id   AF-A0A511V9E1-F1
#
_cell.length_a   1.000
_cell.length_b   1.000
_cell.length_c   1.000
_cell.angle_alpha   90.00
_cell.angle_beta   90.00
_cell.angle_gamma   90.00
#
_symmetry.space_group_name_H-M   'P 1'
#
loop_
_entity.id
_entity.type
_entity.pdbx_description
1 polymer ?
#
loop_
_entity_poly.entity_id
_entity_poly.type
_entity_poly.pdbx_seq_one_letter_code
_entity_poly.pdbx_strand_id
1 'polypeptide(L)'
;MPDELDTFKEAVKIIIEKEFPELLSPARHMMRAVVIGVKPTACDLQVLAADGSPHPSFPPLPNVPVPIGTTVQVGGKVRVGFYYADPALPYIDEVLNDA
;
A
#
# COMPACT_ATOMS: atom_id res chain seq x y z
N MET A 1 -12.55 -19.44 26.49
CA MET A 1 -13.22 -18.75 25.36
C MET A 1 -12.28 -17.84 24.55
N PRO A 2 -11.32 -17.09 25.13
CA PRO A 2 -10.29 -16.39 24.34
C PRO A 2 -9.43 -17.36 23.49
N ASP A 3 -9.07 -18.50 24.08
CA ASP A 3 -8.14 -19.47 23.49
C ASP A 3 -8.66 -20.16 22.21
N GLU A 4 -9.98 -20.36 22.08
CA GLU A 4 -10.58 -21.01 20.90
C GLU A 4 -10.56 -20.07 19.68
N LEU A 5 -10.78 -18.78 19.91
CA LEU A 5 -10.74 -17.76 18.86
C LEU A 5 -9.31 -17.56 18.34
N ASP A 6 -8.32 -17.56 19.24
CA ASP A 6 -6.92 -17.41 18.85
C ASP A 6 -6.40 -18.67 18.15
N THR A 7 -6.81 -19.85 18.60
CA THR A 7 -6.54 -21.12 17.90
C THR A 7 -7.16 -21.13 16.50
N PHE A 8 -8.39 -20.64 16.35
CA PHE A 8 -9.05 -20.52 15.06
C PHE A 8 -8.31 -19.54 14.13
N LYS A 9 -7.88 -18.38 14.62
CA LYS A 9 -7.09 -17.41 13.84
C LYS A 9 -5.77 -18.00 13.36
N GLU A 10 -5.05 -18.72 14.24
CA GLU A 10 -3.80 -19.39 13.86
C GLU A 10 -4.02 -20.49 12.82
N ALA A 11 -5.09 -21.29 12.94
CA ALA A 11 -5.43 -22.29 11.93
C ALA A 11 -5.76 -21.65 10.57
N VAL A 12 -6.54 -20.57 10.55
CA VAL A 12 -6.86 -19.81 9.33
C VAL A 12 -5.58 -19.22 8.72
N LYS A 13 -4.70 -18.64 9.53
CA LYS A 13 -3.42 -18.09 9.07
C LYS A 13 -2.55 -19.14 8.39
N ILE A 14 -2.40 -20.32 9.01
CA ILE A 14 -1.63 -21.44 8.43
C ILE A 14 -2.23 -21.91 7.10
N ILE A 15 -3.57 -21.97 7.01
CA ILE A 15 -4.26 -22.37 5.77
C ILE A 15 -3.99 -21.34 4.66
N ILE A 16 -4.13 -20.04 4.97
CA ILE A 16 -3.85 -18.98 3.99
C ILE A 16 -2.38 -19.03 3.55
N GLU A 17 -1.44 -19.21 4.49
CA GLU A 17 -0.01 -19.31 4.18
C GLU A 17 0.36 -20.49 3.29
N LYS A 18 -0.33 -21.62 3.42
CA LYS A 18 -0.02 -22.84 2.67
C LYS A 18 -0.78 -22.96 1.35
N GLU A 19 -2.08 -22.72 1.39
CA GLU A 19 -2.99 -23.00 0.27
C GLU A 19 -3.17 -21.79 -0.64
N PHE A 20 -3.00 -20.58 -0.10
CA PHE A 20 -3.23 -19.33 -0.83
C PHE A 20 -2.12 -18.30 -0.57
N PRO A 21 -0.82 -18.66 -0.75
CA PRO A 21 0.30 -17.78 -0.45
C PRO A 21 0.22 -16.45 -1.23
N GLU A 22 -0.45 -16.43 -2.38
CA GLU A 22 -0.70 -15.23 -3.15
C GLU A 22 -1.57 -14.22 -2.41
N LEU A 23 -2.50 -14.64 -1.53
CA LEU A 23 -3.36 -13.77 -0.74
C LEU A 23 -2.59 -12.98 0.32
N LEU A 24 -1.37 -13.38 0.65
CA LEU A 24 -0.53 -12.71 1.65
C LEU A 24 0.22 -11.50 1.10
N SER A 25 0.25 -11.31 -0.22
CA SER A 25 0.97 -10.17 -0.81
C SER A 25 0.35 -8.87 -0.32
N PRO A 26 1.09 -8.00 0.41
CA PRO A 26 0.56 -6.72 0.86
C PRO A 26 0.08 -5.84 -0.30
N ALA A 27 0.62 -6.07 -1.51
CA ALA A 27 0.24 -5.39 -2.73
C ALA A 27 -1.21 -5.70 -3.19
N ARG A 28 -1.88 -6.70 -2.61
CA ARG A 28 -3.32 -6.95 -2.83
C ARG A 28 -4.21 -5.95 -2.11
N HIS A 29 -3.68 -5.21 -1.15
CA HIS A 29 -4.42 -4.26 -0.35
C HIS A 29 -4.05 -2.83 -0.72
N MET A 30 -5.00 -1.92 -0.55
CA MET A 30 -4.72 -0.50 -0.64
C MET A 30 -3.81 -0.10 0.51
N MET A 31 -2.72 0.59 0.20
CA MET A 31 -1.72 1.04 1.17
C MET A 31 -1.71 2.56 1.26
N ARG A 32 -1.14 3.09 2.35
CA ARG A 32 -0.87 4.53 2.48
C ARG A 32 0.53 4.81 1.97
N ALA A 33 0.71 5.95 1.31
CA ALA A 33 2.02 6.43 0.90
C ALA A 33 2.13 7.94 1.12
N VAL A 34 3.36 8.42 1.21
CA VAL A 34 3.67 9.85 1.21
C VAL A 34 4.40 10.22 -0.08
N VAL A 35 4.06 11.36 -0.64
CA VAL A 35 4.73 11.91 -1.82
C VAL A 35 6.10 12.43 -1.41
N ILE A 36 7.17 11.90 -1.99
CA ILE A 36 8.55 12.31 -1.71
C ILE A 36 9.17 13.14 -2.83
N GLY A 37 8.56 13.13 -4.03
CA GLY A 37 8.97 13.95 -5.17
C GLY A 37 7.81 14.16 -6.14
N VAL A 38 7.79 15.30 -6.84
CA VAL A 38 6.73 15.65 -7.80
C VAL A 38 7.34 15.95 -9.17
N LYS A 39 6.69 15.47 -10.22
CA LYS A 39 7.03 15.65 -11.65
C LYS A 39 5.78 16.15 -12.39
N PRO A 40 5.88 16.61 -13.65
CA PRO A 40 4.75 17.21 -14.36
C PRO A 40 3.49 16.33 -14.49
N THR A 41 3.67 15.01 -14.61
CA THR A 41 2.57 14.03 -14.80
C THR A 41 2.67 12.82 -13.87
N ALA A 42 3.64 12.83 -12.96
CA ALA A 42 3.96 11.69 -12.10
C ALA A 42 4.52 12.18 -10.75
N CYS A 43 4.61 11.30 -9.78
CA CYS A 43 5.27 11.56 -8.52
C CYS A 43 6.05 10.34 -8.04
N ASP A 44 6.95 10.57 -7.08
CA ASP A 44 7.67 9.50 -6.39
C ASP A 44 7.02 9.33 -5.01
N LEU A 45 6.76 8.08 -4.62
CA LEU A 45 6.03 7.75 -3.39
C LEU A 45 6.87 6.90 -2.44
N GLN A 46 6.73 7.12 -1.14
CA GLN A 46 7.20 6.20 -0.11
C GLN A 46 5.99 5.54 0.55
N VAL A 47 5.84 4.23 0.38
CA VAL A 47 4.79 3.46 1.06
C VAL A 47 5.04 3.47 2.56
N LEU A 48 3.97 3.58 3.34
CA LEU A 48 3.98 3.66 4.79
C LEU A 48 3.47 2.36 5.43
N ALA A 49 4.07 1.97 6.54
CA ALA A 49 3.56 0.94 7.44
C ALA A 49 2.41 1.51 8.31
N ALA A 50 1.78 0.64 9.12
CA ALA A 50 0.65 1.01 9.96
C ALA A 50 0.99 2.07 11.02
N ASP A 51 2.26 2.14 11.45
CA ASP A 51 2.80 3.12 12.39
C ASP A 51 3.20 4.45 11.73
N GLY A 52 3.07 4.56 10.40
CA GLY A 52 3.45 5.73 9.62
C GLY A 52 4.93 5.80 9.23
N SER A 53 5.74 4.81 9.60
CA SER A 53 7.14 4.70 9.15
C SER A 53 7.23 4.19 7.69
N PRO A 54 8.37 4.34 7.00
CA PRO A 54 8.58 3.72 5.70
C PRO A 54 8.38 2.20 5.74
N HIS A 55 7.57 1.68 4.82
CA HIS A 55 7.28 0.25 4.79
C HIS A 55 8.54 -0.56 4.41
N PRO A 56 8.97 -1.54 5.21
CA PRO A 56 10.27 -2.21 5.01
C PRO A 56 10.36 -3.01 3.71
N SER A 57 9.24 -3.56 3.25
CA SER A 57 9.17 -4.37 2.01
C SER A 57 8.92 -3.55 0.73
N PHE A 58 8.65 -2.24 0.83
CA PHE A 58 8.37 -1.41 -0.34
C PHE A 58 9.40 -0.29 -0.42
N PRO A 59 10.38 -0.39 -1.33
CA PRO A 59 11.26 0.73 -1.61
C PRO A 59 10.45 1.92 -2.17
N PRO A 60 11.04 3.12 -2.24
CA PRO A 60 10.43 4.24 -2.94
C PRO A 60 9.94 3.84 -4.33
N LEU A 61 8.70 4.18 -4.64
CA LEU A 61 8.05 3.90 -5.92
C LEU A 61 8.26 5.11 -6.85
N PRO A 62 9.10 4.99 -7.89
CA PRO A 62 9.36 6.10 -8.78
C PRO A 62 8.29 6.22 -9.88
N ASN A 63 8.08 7.44 -10.37
CA ASN A 63 7.27 7.74 -11.57
C ASN A 63 5.83 7.21 -11.51
N VAL A 64 5.20 7.23 -10.34
CA VAL A 64 3.79 6.83 -10.19
C VAL A 64 2.90 7.89 -10.88
N PRO A 65 2.03 7.50 -11.83
CA PRO A 65 1.19 8.46 -12.54
C PRO A 65 0.23 9.20 -11.60
N VAL A 66 0.12 10.51 -11.79
CA VAL A 66 -0.84 11.35 -11.03
C VAL A 66 -2.19 11.35 -11.76
N PRO A 67 -3.31 11.02 -11.09
CA PRO A 67 -4.63 11.07 -11.71
C PRO A 67 -4.98 12.45 -12.25
N ILE A 68 -5.63 12.49 -13.42
CA ILE A 68 -6.02 13.75 -14.07
C ILE A 68 -6.94 14.55 -13.16
N GLY A 69 -6.68 15.85 -13.01
CA GLY A 69 -7.48 16.73 -12.16
C GLY A 69 -7.14 16.65 -10.66
N THR A 70 -6.14 15.84 -10.29
CA THR A 70 -5.60 15.83 -8.92
C THR A 70 -4.29 16.60 -8.85
N THR A 71 -4.08 17.28 -7.72
CA THR A 71 -2.82 17.97 -7.41
C THR A 71 -2.17 17.24 -6.25
N VAL A 72 -0.90 16.89 -6.41
CA VAL A 72 -0.08 16.29 -5.36
C VAL A 72 1.06 17.24 -5.00
N GLN A 73 1.50 17.20 -3.75
CA GLN A 73 2.62 17.98 -3.24
C GLN A 73 3.52 17.09 -2.40
N VAL A 74 4.81 17.41 -2.32
CA VAL A 74 5.75 16.71 -1.45
C VAL A 74 5.26 16.79 0.01
N GLY A 75 5.29 15.65 0.71
CA GLY A 75 4.71 15.48 2.04
C GLY A 75 3.21 15.16 2.05
N GLY A 76 2.51 15.29 0.92
CA GLY A 76 1.11 14.90 0.78
C GLY A 76 0.92 13.39 0.95
N LYS A 77 -0.20 12.99 1.56
CA LYS A 77 -0.55 11.59 1.75
C LYS A 77 -1.47 11.12 0.62
N VAL A 78 -1.26 9.89 0.17
CA VAL A 78 -2.09 9.26 -0.86
C VAL A 78 -2.42 7.83 -0.47
N ARG A 79 -3.52 7.31 -1.01
CA ARG A 79 -3.83 5.88 -1.04
C ARG A 79 -3.30 5.31 -2.35
N VAL A 80 -2.46 4.28 -2.25
CA VAL A 80 -1.83 3.60 -3.39
C VAL A 80 -2.34 2.17 -3.48
N GLY A 81 -2.65 1.73 -4.69
CA GLY A 81 -2.92 0.34 -5.01
C GLY A 81 -1.90 -0.20 -6.01
N PHE A 82 -1.94 -1.51 -6.25
CA PHE A 82 -1.06 -2.19 -7.19
C PHE A 82 -1.89 -3.02 -8.16
N TYR A 83 -1.75 -2.79 -9.47
CA TYR A 83 -2.46 -3.58 -10.46
C TYR A 83 -2.01 -5.04 -10.38
N TYR A 84 -2.98 -5.97 -10.37
CA TYR A 84 -2.72 -7.40 -10.27
C TYR A 84 -1.89 -7.82 -9.05
N ALA A 85 -1.84 -6.98 -8.01
CA ALA A 85 -0.97 -7.13 -6.85
C ALA A 85 0.53 -7.16 -7.20
N ASP A 86 0.92 -6.48 -8.27
CA ASP A 86 2.31 -6.32 -8.70
C ASP A 86 2.90 -4.99 -8.17
N PRO A 87 3.89 -5.04 -7.24
CA PRO A 87 4.57 -3.84 -6.74
C PRO A 87 5.19 -2.95 -7.82
N ALA A 88 5.47 -3.48 -9.01
CA ALA A 88 6.00 -2.73 -10.14
C ALA A 88 4.94 -1.88 -10.87
N LEU A 89 3.65 -2.10 -10.59
CA LEU A 89 2.52 -1.42 -11.24
C LEU A 89 1.67 -0.63 -10.23
N PRO A 90 2.23 0.37 -9.54
CA PRO A 90 1.48 1.19 -8.59
C PRO A 90 0.54 2.17 -9.29
N TYR A 91 -0.57 2.50 -8.63
CA TYR A 91 -1.45 3.60 -9.01
C TYR A 91 -1.96 4.35 -7.78
N ILE A 92 -2.22 5.64 -7.95
CA ILE A 92 -2.87 6.45 -6.91
C ILE A 92 -4.38 6.26 -7.05
N ASP A 93 -4.98 5.76 -5.98
CA ASP A 93 -6.43 5.57 -5.87
C ASP A 93 -7.10 6.84 -5.33
N GLU A 94 -6.51 7.48 -4.32
CA GLU A 94 -7.05 8.67 -3.68
C GLU A 94 -5.94 9.59 -3.15
N VAL A 95 -6.10 10.91 -3.30
CA VAL A 95 -5.26 11.90 -2.62
C VAL A 95 -5.92 12.26 -1.29
N LEU A 96 -5.24 12.00 -0.18
CA LEU A 96 -5.77 12.20 1.16
C LEU A 96 -5.44 13.64 1.59
N ASN A 97 -6.41 14.54 1.43
CA ASN A 97 -6.30 15.89 1.99
C ASN A 97 -6.52 15.80 3.51
N ASP A 98 -5.55 16.28 4.29
CA ASP A 98 -5.77 16.50 5.73
C ASP A 98 -6.82 17.65 5.83
N ALA A 99 -8.08 17.28 6.09
CA ALA A 99 -9.16 18.22 6.39
C ALA A 99 -9.11 18.68 7.85
#